data_AF-A0A849HAQ3-F1
#
_entry.id   AF-A0A849HAQ3-F1
#
_cell.length_a   1.000
_cell.length_b   1.000
_cell.length_c   1.000
_cell.angle_alpha   90.00
_cell.angle_beta   90.00
_cell.angle_gamma   90.00
#
_symmetry.space_group_name_H-M   'P 1'
#
loop_
_entity.id
_entity.type
_entity.pdbx_description
1 polymer ?
#
loop_
_entity_poly.entity_id
_entity_poly.type
_entity_poly.pdbx_seq_one_letter_code
_entity_poly.pdbx_strand_id
1 'polypeptide(L)'
;MFRGSSFVGGLALLSLALLGGTASAQENPFQIAFIGPTMQLVDDDEDVTGIRLNLIYGVNRDVSGLDIGLINHVNGQMTGVEFGVVNLADGGFSGWQAGIVNISQGQFTGLQWSPWSVISLANFAEAAEGAQIAAAFNRAEYMHGFQLSLVNVAEDMYGVQVGLINIIRSKPDLWILPIVNWKFD
;
A
#
# COMPACT_ATOMS: atom_id res chain seq x y z
N MET A 1 -22.19 -38.61 -22.59
CA MET A 1 -23.22 -37.65 -23.08
C MET A 1 -23.18 -36.44 -22.17
N PHE A 2 -22.71 -35.32 -22.71
CA PHE A 2 -22.36 -34.09 -21.99
C PHE A 2 -23.57 -33.44 -21.30
N ARG A 3 -23.39 -32.98 -20.06
CA ARG A 3 -24.25 -31.96 -19.44
C ARG A 3 -23.36 -30.77 -19.06
N GLY A 4 -23.56 -29.68 -19.79
CA GLY A 4 -22.75 -28.47 -19.73
C GLY A 4 -22.93 -27.70 -18.44
N SER A 5 -21.78 -27.27 -17.90
CA SER A 5 -21.65 -26.24 -16.88
C SER A 5 -21.83 -24.87 -17.54
N SER A 6 -22.86 -24.13 -17.14
CA SER A 6 -23.01 -22.71 -17.49
C SER A 6 -22.31 -21.88 -16.42
N PHE A 7 -21.02 -21.63 -16.65
CA PHE A 7 -20.20 -20.65 -15.96
C PHE A 7 -20.68 -19.26 -16.42
N VAL A 8 -21.51 -18.58 -15.61
CA VAL A 8 -21.92 -17.20 -15.85
C VAL A 8 -21.20 -16.32 -14.84
N GLY A 9 -20.46 -15.35 -15.38
CA GLY A 9 -19.39 -14.60 -14.73
C GLY A 9 -19.82 -13.83 -13.49
N GLY A 10 -18.99 -13.97 -12.44
CA GLY A 10 -18.97 -13.06 -11.31
C GLY A 10 -18.44 -11.70 -11.75
N LEU A 11 -19.35 -10.77 -12.05
CA LEU A 11 -19.09 -9.35 -11.92
C LEU A 11 -18.94 -9.07 -10.42
N ALA A 12 -17.70 -9.01 -9.94
CA ALA A 12 -17.37 -8.56 -8.60
C ALA A 12 -17.77 -7.08 -8.49
N LEU A 13 -18.96 -6.84 -7.95
CA LEU A 13 -19.40 -5.54 -7.47
C LEU A 13 -18.39 -5.06 -6.42
N LEU A 14 -17.65 -4.02 -6.76
CA LEU A 14 -16.81 -3.26 -5.82
C LEU A 14 -17.74 -2.53 -4.85
N SER A 15 -18.25 -3.22 -3.83
CA SER A 15 -19.01 -2.61 -2.75
C SER A 15 -18.03 -1.87 -1.85
N LEU A 16 -17.92 -0.56 -2.05
CA LEU A 16 -17.27 0.38 -1.15
C LEU A 16 -17.95 0.29 0.21
N ALA A 17 -17.36 -0.47 1.14
CA ALA A 17 -17.84 -0.58 2.50
C ALA A 17 -17.56 0.75 3.23
N LEU A 18 -18.56 1.63 3.23
CA LEU A 18 -18.68 2.72 4.20
C LEU A 18 -18.85 2.10 5.60
N LEU A 19 -17.74 1.82 6.27
CA LEU A 19 -17.76 1.47 7.69
C LEU A 19 -18.12 2.73 8.48
N GLY A 20 -19.29 2.69 9.11
CA GLY A 20 -19.80 3.77 9.95
C GLY A 20 -18.89 4.01 11.16
N GLY A 21 -18.26 5.17 11.18
CA GLY A 21 -17.72 5.78 12.39
C GLY A 21 -18.69 6.84 12.89
N THR A 22 -18.83 6.95 14.21
CA THR A 22 -19.51 8.06 14.88
C THR A 22 -18.91 9.38 14.38
N ALA A 23 -19.75 10.28 13.89
CA ALA A 23 -19.33 11.61 13.42
C ALA A 23 -18.77 12.41 14.61
N SER A 24 -17.47 12.27 14.85
CA SER A 24 -16.68 13.32 15.50
C SER A 24 -16.77 14.57 14.62
N ALA A 25 -16.76 15.76 15.22
CA ALA A 25 -16.57 16.98 14.44
C ALA A 25 -15.29 16.78 13.62
N GLN A 26 -15.43 16.76 12.30
CA GLN A 26 -14.34 16.44 11.39
C GLN A 26 -13.39 17.64 11.40
N GLU A 27 -12.27 17.49 12.11
CA GLU A 27 -11.18 18.45 12.04
C GLU A 27 -10.55 18.28 10.64
N ASN A 28 -10.51 19.39 9.90
CA ASN A 28 -9.90 19.50 8.58
C ASN A 28 -10.45 18.52 7.51
N PRO A 29 -11.71 18.69 7.04
CA PRO A 29 -12.33 17.85 6.02
C PRO A 29 -11.65 17.91 4.64
N PHE A 30 -10.88 18.97 4.39
CA PHE A 30 -10.18 19.19 3.13
C PHE A 30 -8.80 19.80 3.41
N GLN A 31 -7.81 19.38 2.64
CA GLN A 31 -6.49 19.99 2.62
C GLN A 31 -5.97 20.15 1.21
N ILE A 32 -5.31 21.28 0.95
CA ILE A 32 -4.56 21.55 -0.27
C ILE A 32 -3.17 22.02 0.14
N ALA A 33 -2.14 21.43 -0.48
CA ALA A 33 -0.75 21.83 -0.31
C ALA A 33 -0.13 22.09 -1.67
N PHE A 34 0.60 23.20 -1.78
CA PHE A 34 1.54 23.40 -2.89
C PHE A 34 2.89 22.79 -2.52
N ILE A 35 3.49 23.25 -1.42
CA ILE A 35 4.74 22.74 -0.86
C ILE A 35 4.70 22.81 0.68
N GLY A 36 4.51 21.66 1.33
CA GLY A 36 4.49 21.56 2.80
C GLY A 36 5.88 21.72 3.45
N PRO A 37 5.95 22.14 4.73
CA PRO A 37 4.86 22.68 5.54
C PRO A 37 4.57 24.17 5.25
N THR A 38 5.33 24.83 4.38
CA THR A 38 5.28 26.28 4.20
C THR A 38 4.02 26.79 3.49
N MET A 39 3.46 26.01 2.57
CA MET A 39 2.31 26.36 1.74
C MET A 39 1.28 25.24 1.73
N GLN A 40 0.70 24.98 2.90
CA GLN A 40 -0.43 24.08 3.10
C GLN A 40 -1.53 24.75 3.92
N LEU A 41 -2.77 24.31 3.72
CA LEU A 41 -3.94 24.87 4.40
C LEU A 41 -4.04 24.45 5.87
N VAL A 42 -3.63 23.21 6.16
CA VAL A 42 -3.70 22.55 7.46
C VAL A 42 -2.27 22.33 7.90
N ASP A 43 -1.95 22.60 9.17
CA ASP A 43 -0.58 22.49 9.67
C ASP A 43 -0.09 21.02 9.69
N ASP A 44 1.22 20.82 9.70
CA ASP A 44 1.84 19.50 9.49
C ASP A 44 1.77 18.57 10.70
N ASP A 45 1.40 19.11 11.86
CA ASP A 45 1.12 18.39 13.11
C ASP A 45 -0.37 18.10 13.35
N GLU A 46 -1.24 18.61 12.46
CA GLU A 46 -2.68 18.37 12.50
C GLU A 46 -3.09 17.16 11.65
N ASP A 47 -4.25 16.60 12.00
CA ASP A 47 -4.86 15.49 11.26
C ASP A 47 -5.73 16.00 10.11
N VAL A 48 -5.79 15.20 9.05
CA VAL A 48 -6.73 15.43 7.93
C VAL A 48 -7.62 14.21 7.80
N THR A 49 -8.90 14.38 8.10
CA THR A 49 -9.91 13.36 7.79
C THR A 49 -10.67 13.86 6.57
N GLY A 50 -10.64 13.20 5.42
CA GLY A 50 -11.39 13.63 4.23
C GLY A 50 -10.59 13.58 2.94
N ILE A 51 -10.42 14.72 2.26
CA ILE A 51 -9.71 14.80 0.97
C ILE A 51 -8.45 15.65 1.10
N ARG A 52 -7.30 15.07 0.76
CA ARG A 52 -6.01 15.74 0.69
C ARG A 52 -5.52 15.82 -0.75
N LEU A 53 -5.15 17.02 -1.20
CA LEU A 53 -4.60 17.30 -2.53
C LEU A 53 -3.22 17.97 -2.41
N ASN A 54 -2.16 17.25 -2.81
CA ASN A 54 -0.77 17.72 -2.71
C ASN A 54 -0.19 17.96 -4.10
N LEU A 55 -0.10 19.22 -4.53
CA LEU A 55 0.37 19.56 -5.88
C LEU A 55 1.84 19.19 -6.09
N ILE A 56 2.71 19.43 -5.10
CA ILE A 56 4.13 19.01 -5.14
C ILE A 56 4.47 18.15 -3.93
N TYR A 57 4.25 18.69 -2.72
CA TYR A 57 4.54 18.01 -1.47
C TYR A 57 3.54 18.45 -0.40
N GLY A 58 2.94 17.48 0.31
CA GLY A 58 2.10 17.73 1.47
C GLY A 58 2.42 16.78 2.61
N VAL A 59 2.31 17.28 3.83
CA VAL A 59 2.67 16.55 5.06
C VAL A 59 1.68 16.88 6.17
N ASN A 60 1.23 15.85 6.88
CA ASN A 60 0.34 15.95 8.06
C ASN A 60 0.65 14.82 9.04
N ARG A 61 0.09 14.92 10.25
CA ARG A 61 0.26 13.91 11.30
C ARG A 61 -0.42 12.60 10.91
N ASP A 62 -1.74 12.55 10.95
CA ASP A 62 -2.53 11.39 10.51
C ASP A 62 -3.46 11.78 9.36
N VAL A 63 -3.70 10.85 8.44
CA VAL A 63 -4.62 11.05 7.32
C VAL A 63 -5.61 9.91 7.21
N SER A 64 -6.90 10.24 7.18
CA SER A 64 -7.97 9.28 7.00
C SER A 64 -8.88 9.71 5.85
N GLY A 65 -8.75 9.07 4.69
CA GLY A 65 -9.61 9.33 3.53
C GLY A 65 -8.92 9.16 2.18
N LEU A 66 -9.10 10.13 1.29
CA LEU A 66 -8.52 10.15 -0.05
C LEU A 66 -7.36 11.14 -0.11
N ASP A 67 -6.18 10.64 -0.43
CA ASP A 67 -4.96 11.42 -0.53
C ASP A 67 -4.37 11.33 -1.93
N ILE A 68 -4.19 12.46 -2.61
CA ILE A 68 -3.73 12.51 -3.99
C ILE A 68 -2.64 13.56 -4.14
N GLY A 69 -1.51 13.20 -4.73
CA GLY A 69 -0.46 14.18 -4.99
C GLY A 69 0.79 13.68 -5.67
N LEU A 70 1.78 14.55 -5.87
CA LEU A 70 3.10 14.10 -6.34
C LEU A 70 3.86 13.42 -5.21
N ILE A 71 4.04 14.11 -4.09
CA ILE A 71 4.64 13.55 -2.88
C ILE A 71 3.64 13.70 -1.73
N ASN A 72 3.18 12.56 -1.24
CA ASN A 72 2.30 12.44 -0.09
C ASN A 72 3.14 11.94 1.09
N HIS A 73 3.12 12.66 2.21
CA HIS A 73 3.82 12.27 3.43
C HIS A 73 2.86 12.31 4.62
N VAL A 74 2.84 11.24 5.40
CA VAL A 74 2.09 11.11 6.64
C VAL A 74 3.07 10.69 7.73
N ASN A 75 3.28 11.56 8.72
CA ASN A 75 4.22 11.30 9.82
C ASN A 75 3.73 10.16 10.74
N GLY A 76 2.42 9.93 10.78
CA GLY A 76 1.74 8.88 11.54
C GLY A 76 1.06 7.86 10.64
N GLN A 77 -0.21 7.59 10.90
CA GLN A 77 -0.99 6.57 10.22
C GLN A 77 -1.73 7.13 9.01
N MET A 78 -1.54 6.51 7.85
CA MET A 78 -2.42 6.69 6.70
C MET A 78 -3.50 5.61 6.67
N THR A 79 -4.77 6.01 6.58
CA THR A 79 -5.92 5.11 6.42
C THR A 79 -6.79 5.54 5.24
N GLY A 80 -6.97 4.67 4.25
CA GLY A 80 -7.85 4.93 3.11
C GLY A 80 -7.19 4.68 1.78
N VAL A 81 -7.27 5.64 0.86
CA VAL A 81 -6.74 5.50 -0.50
C VAL A 81 -5.73 6.61 -0.77
N GLU A 82 -4.52 6.22 -1.14
CA GLU A 82 -3.42 7.14 -1.40
C GLU A 82 -2.90 6.93 -2.83
N PHE A 83 -2.94 8.00 -3.64
CA PHE A 83 -2.42 8.02 -4.99
C PHE A 83 -1.32 9.07 -5.11
N GLY A 84 -0.11 8.66 -5.50
CA GLY A 84 0.92 9.64 -5.79
C GLY A 84 2.14 9.10 -6.51
N VAL A 85 3.14 9.96 -6.74
CA VAL A 85 4.42 9.49 -7.30
C VAL A 85 5.26 8.87 -6.18
N VAL A 86 5.35 9.56 -5.04
CA VAL A 86 6.01 9.09 -3.82
C VAL A 86 5.00 9.17 -2.68
N ASN A 87 4.78 8.05 -2.01
CA ASN A 87 3.92 7.94 -0.85
C ASN A 87 4.75 7.47 0.35
N LEU A 88 4.72 8.22 1.45
CA LEU A 88 5.50 7.98 2.67
C LEU A 88 4.56 7.93 3.87
N ALA A 89 4.52 6.82 4.58
CA ALA A 89 3.77 6.64 5.81
C ALA A 89 4.68 6.13 6.93
N ASP A 90 5.05 7.01 7.86
CA ASP A 90 6.03 6.71 8.90
C ASP A 90 5.43 5.86 10.03
N GLY A 91 4.16 6.07 10.39
CA GLY A 91 3.45 5.29 11.42
C GLY A 91 2.81 4.00 10.92
N GLY A 92 2.53 3.90 9.62
CA GLY A 92 1.91 2.74 9.00
C GLY A 92 0.85 3.10 7.97
N PHE A 93 0.37 2.09 7.26
CA PHE A 93 -0.61 2.27 6.18
C PHE A 93 -1.71 1.20 6.22
N SER A 94 -2.97 1.63 6.10
CA SER A 94 -4.12 0.75 6.00
C SER A 94 -5.03 1.15 4.84
N GLY A 95 -5.19 0.27 3.84
CA GLY A 95 -6.08 0.51 2.70
C GLY A 95 -5.44 0.25 1.34
N TRP A 96 -5.52 1.23 0.42
CA TRP A 96 -4.98 1.10 -0.93
C TRP A 96 -3.98 2.20 -1.26
N GLN A 97 -2.71 1.81 -1.42
CA GLN A 97 -1.63 2.70 -1.80
C GLN A 97 -1.21 2.48 -3.24
N ALA A 98 -1.05 3.56 -4.00
CA ALA A 98 -0.68 3.52 -5.39
C ALA A 98 0.31 4.62 -5.74
N GLY A 99 1.50 4.23 -6.22
CA GLY A 99 2.53 5.16 -6.64
C GLY A 99 3.82 4.50 -7.13
N ILE A 100 4.77 5.32 -7.60
CA ILE A 100 6.07 4.85 -8.11
C ILE A 100 6.98 4.39 -6.96
N VAL A 101 6.94 5.07 -5.83
CA VAL A 101 7.64 4.69 -4.60
C VAL A 101 6.65 4.75 -3.46
N ASN A 102 6.57 3.67 -2.69
CA ASN A 102 5.67 3.55 -1.55
C ASN A 102 6.47 2.99 -0.37
N ILE A 103 6.58 3.76 0.71
CA ILE A 103 7.32 3.40 1.92
C ILE A 103 6.36 3.45 3.10
N SER A 104 6.22 2.33 3.81
CA SER A 104 5.53 2.26 5.09
C SER A 104 6.52 1.77 6.14
N GLN A 105 6.89 2.61 7.11
CA GLN A 105 7.84 2.19 8.16
C GLN A 105 7.14 1.32 9.22
N GLY A 106 5.85 1.58 9.50
CA GLY A 106 5.04 0.74 10.40
C GLY A 106 4.35 -0.45 9.71
N GLN A 107 3.27 -0.93 10.33
CA GLN A 107 2.46 -2.03 9.79
C GLN A 107 1.73 -1.58 8.52
N PHE A 108 1.87 -2.36 7.45
CA PHE A 108 1.11 -2.23 6.22
C PHE A 108 0.00 -3.28 6.19
N THR A 109 -1.25 -2.87 6.04
CA THR A 109 -2.39 -3.76 5.83
C THR A 109 -3.20 -3.31 4.62
N GLY A 110 -3.24 -4.13 3.57
CA GLY A 110 -4.10 -3.87 2.40
C GLY A 110 -3.45 -4.15 1.06
N LEU A 111 -3.69 -3.27 0.09
CA LEU A 111 -3.26 -3.43 -1.30
C LEU A 111 -2.29 -2.33 -1.70
N GLN A 112 -1.12 -2.73 -2.16
CA GLN A 112 -0.13 -1.82 -2.74
C GLN A 112 -0.07 -2.08 -4.24
N TRP A 113 -0.66 -1.19 -5.04
CA TRP A 113 -0.87 -1.39 -6.48
C TRP A 113 -0.49 -0.17 -7.30
N SER A 114 0.28 -0.36 -8.36
CA SER A 114 0.85 0.72 -9.18
C SER A 114 0.27 0.70 -10.60
N PRO A 115 -0.54 1.70 -11.01
CA PRO A 115 -1.09 1.68 -12.36
C PRO A 115 -0.55 2.79 -13.27
N TRP A 116 -0.22 2.36 -14.50
CA TRP A 116 0.26 3.06 -15.71
C TRP A 116 1.77 3.37 -15.87
N SER A 117 2.37 2.54 -16.75
CA SER A 117 3.66 2.63 -17.47
C SER A 117 4.99 2.59 -16.72
N VAL A 118 5.04 2.73 -15.39
CA VAL A 118 6.27 2.42 -14.62
C VAL A 118 5.88 1.90 -13.25
N ILE A 119 5.74 0.57 -13.14
CA ILE A 119 6.47 -0.23 -12.16
C ILE A 119 6.87 0.56 -10.90
N SER A 120 6.19 0.35 -9.76
CA SER A 120 6.81 0.66 -8.47
C SER A 120 8.18 -0.01 -8.45
N LEU A 121 9.26 0.77 -8.32
CA LEU A 121 10.60 0.21 -8.22
C LEU A 121 10.70 -0.62 -6.94
N ALA A 122 10.01 -0.19 -5.89
CA ALA A 122 10.27 -0.61 -4.53
C ALA A 122 9.02 -0.48 -3.67
N ASN A 123 8.61 -1.58 -3.07
CA ASN A 123 7.73 -1.57 -1.92
C ASN A 123 8.54 -2.00 -0.68
N PHE A 124 8.55 -1.19 0.37
CA PHE A 124 9.21 -1.50 1.65
C PHE A 124 8.20 -1.45 2.78
N ALA A 125 8.17 -2.50 3.59
CA ALA A 125 7.38 -2.57 4.83
C ALA A 125 8.15 -3.32 5.91
N GLU A 126 7.95 -2.97 7.18
CA GLU A 126 8.45 -3.78 8.30
C GLU A 126 7.57 -5.03 8.43
N ALA A 127 6.29 -4.85 8.72
CA ALA A 127 5.29 -5.92 8.68
C ALA A 127 4.24 -5.62 7.60
N ALA A 128 3.98 -6.59 6.72
CA ALA A 128 3.02 -6.48 5.64
C ALA A 128 1.99 -7.61 5.67
N GLU A 129 0.71 -7.26 5.68
CA GLU A 129 -0.41 -8.17 5.50
C GLU A 129 -1.22 -7.76 4.25
N GLY A 130 -1.29 -8.66 3.27
CA GLY A 130 -2.01 -8.42 2.01
C GLY A 130 -1.17 -8.66 0.77
N ALA A 131 -1.21 -7.73 -0.19
CA ALA A 131 -0.53 -7.89 -1.48
C ALA A 131 0.42 -6.73 -1.78
N GLN A 132 1.69 -7.05 -2.06
CA GLN A 132 2.67 -6.11 -2.58
C GLN A 132 2.93 -6.39 -4.06
N ILE A 133 2.58 -5.43 -4.92
CA ILE A 133 2.82 -5.53 -6.36
C ILE A 133 3.76 -4.39 -6.74
N ALA A 134 4.98 -4.75 -7.12
CA ALA A 134 6.01 -3.88 -7.67
C ALA A 134 6.50 -4.51 -8.97
N ALA A 135 7.42 -3.85 -9.67
CA ALA A 135 8.00 -4.48 -10.84
C ALA A 135 9.52 -4.35 -10.96
N ALA A 136 10.21 -3.78 -9.98
CA ALA A 136 11.61 -4.16 -9.72
C ALA A 136 11.70 -5.01 -8.47
N PHE A 137 11.37 -4.50 -7.28
CA PHE A 137 11.48 -5.30 -6.07
C PHE A 137 10.42 -5.03 -4.99
N ASN A 138 10.09 -6.07 -4.23
CA ASN A 138 9.36 -5.98 -2.96
C ASN A 138 10.29 -6.40 -1.82
N ARG A 139 10.24 -5.69 -0.68
CA ARG A 139 10.92 -6.07 0.56
C ARG A 139 9.99 -5.94 1.75
N ALA A 140 9.93 -6.98 2.56
CA ALA A 140 9.27 -6.97 3.87
C ALA A 140 10.17 -7.65 4.91
N GLU A 141 10.06 -7.27 6.18
CA GLU A 141 10.64 -8.08 7.27
C GLU A 141 9.71 -9.26 7.57
N TYR A 142 8.44 -8.99 7.82
CA TYR A 142 7.39 -10.00 8.03
C TYR A 142 6.31 -9.88 6.96
N MET A 143 6.12 -10.89 6.12
CA MET A 143 5.12 -10.87 5.04
C MET A 143 4.04 -11.95 5.20
N HIS A 144 2.79 -11.55 5.43
CA HIS A 144 1.62 -12.41 5.37
C HIS A 144 0.81 -12.11 4.10
N GLY A 145 0.95 -12.92 3.05
CA GLY A 145 0.17 -12.79 1.82
C GLY A 145 0.95 -12.97 0.52
N PHE A 146 0.84 -12.03 -0.41
CA PHE A 146 1.31 -12.18 -1.78
C PHE A 146 2.31 -11.09 -2.20
N GLN A 147 3.44 -11.47 -2.81
CA GLN A 147 4.37 -10.53 -3.42
C GLN A 147 4.53 -10.83 -4.92
N LEU A 148 4.45 -9.80 -5.77
CA LEU A 148 4.72 -9.87 -7.20
C LEU A 148 5.68 -8.76 -7.61
N SER A 149 6.89 -9.11 -8.09
CA SER A 149 7.89 -8.19 -8.64
C SER A 149 9.01 -8.96 -9.34
N LEU A 150 10.07 -8.32 -9.88
CA LEU A 150 11.22 -9.06 -10.40
C LEU A 150 12.05 -9.69 -9.27
N VAL A 151 12.15 -9.01 -8.12
CA VAL A 151 12.91 -9.45 -6.95
C VAL A 151 12.06 -9.30 -5.68
N ASN A 152 11.62 -10.40 -5.08
CA ASN A 152 10.91 -10.37 -3.80
C ASN A 152 11.84 -10.80 -2.67
N VAL A 153 11.82 -10.09 -1.55
CA VAL A 153 12.60 -10.41 -0.35
C VAL A 153 11.70 -10.32 0.89
N ALA A 154 11.70 -11.39 1.69
CA ALA A 154 11.10 -11.42 3.02
C ALA A 154 12.08 -12.03 4.03
N GLU A 155 12.21 -11.45 5.22
CA GLU A 155 12.94 -12.11 6.32
C GLU A 155 12.14 -13.32 6.81
N ASP A 156 10.84 -13.11 7.08
CA ASP A 156 9.86 -14.16 7.35
C ASP A 156 8.60 -14.01 6.49
N MET A 157 7.99 -15.14 6.15
CA MET A 157 6.83 -15.16 5.25
C MET A 157 5.80 -16.24 5.61
N TYR A 158 4.53 -15.88 5.51
CA TYR A 158 3.40 -16.78 5.37
C TYR A 158 2.62 -16.42 4.10
N GLY A 159 2.89 -17.08 2.98
CA GLY A 159 2.30 -16.77 1.70
C GLY A 159 3.11 -17.18 0.47
N VAL A 160 2.93 -16.44 -0.64
CA VAL A 160 3.53 -16.72 -1.96
C VAL A 160 4.21 -15.50 -2.56
N GLN A 161 5.42 -15.68 -3.10
CA GLN A 161 6.14 -14.71 -3.92
C GLN A 161 6.15 -15.20 -5.38
N VAL A 162 5.99 -14.27 -6.32
CA VAL A 162 6.14 -14.51 -7.77
C VAL A 162 7.10 -13.46 -8.34
N GLY A 163 8.17 -13.91 -8.98
CA GLY A 163 9.24 -13.04 -9.49
C GLY A 163 10.44 -13.78 -10.05
N LEU A 164 11.37 -13.08 -10.71
CA LEU A 164 12.59 -13.70 -11.23
C LEU A 164 13.48 -14.24 -10.10
N ILE A 165 13.55 -13.52 -8.98
CA ILE A 165 14.30 -13.90 -7.78
C ILE A 165 13.37 -13.73 -6.58
N ASN A 166 13.20 -14.78 -5.77
CA ASN A 166 12.31 -14.79 -4.61
C ASN A 166 13.06 -15.32 -3.40
N ILE A 167 13.24 -14.48 -2.39
CA ILE A 167 14.02 -14.76 -1.19
C ILE A 167 13.10 -14.80 0.03
N ILE A 168 13.12 -15.92 0.77
CA ILE A 168 12.47 -16.10 2.08
C ILE A 168 13.55 -16.61 3.04
N ARG A 169 14.12 -15.71 3.85
CA ARG A 169 15.34 -16.02 4.64
C ARG A 169 15.10 -16.95 5.82
N SER A 170 13.88 -17.01 6.35
CA SER A 170 13.51 -17.90 7.47
C SER A 170 13.42 -19.38 7.09
N LYS A 171 13.56 -19.74 5.80
CA LYS A 171 13.55 -21.14 5.37
C LYS A 171 14.90 -21.82 5.61
N PRO A 172 14.91 -23.09 6.07
CA PRO A 172 16.14 -23.86 6.21
C PRO A 172 16.75 -24.24 4.83
N ASP A 173 15.91 -24.63 3.87
CA ASP A 173 16.30 -25.00 2.51
C ASP A 173 15.47 -24.23 1.48
N LEU A 174 16.00 -24.05 0.26
CA LEU A 174 15.30 -23.34 -0.84
C LEU A 174 14.89 -21.91 -0.47
N TRP A 175 15.71 -21.23 0.35
CA TRP A 175 15.50 -19.84 0.76
C TRP A 175 15.57 -18.85 -0.42
N ILE A 176 16.15 -19.25 -1.57
CA ILE A 176 16.04 -18.55 -2.85
C ILE A 176 15.43 -19.48 -3.90
N LEU A 177 14.37 -19.04 -4.60
CA LEU A 177 13.79 -19.74 -5.74
C LEU A 177 13.50 -18.79 -6.92
N PRO A 178 13.68 -19.24 -8.17
CA PRO A 178 13.23 -18.50 -9.34
C PRO A 178 11.72 -18.69 -9.57
N ILE A 179 11.09 -17.72 -10.22
CA ILE A 179 9.68 -17.70 -10.64
C ILE A 179 8.67 -17.69 -9.48
N VAL A 180 8.74 -18.64 -8.54
CA VAL A 180 7.82 -18.76 -7.40
C VAL A 180 8.56 -19.22 -6.14
N ASN A 181 8.24 -18.62 -4.99
CA ASN A 181 8.62 -19.12 -3.65
C ASN A 181 7.42 -19.02 -2.69
N TRP A 182 7.35 -19.85 -1.66
CA TRP A 182 6.19 -19.88 -0.74
C TRP A 182 6.57 -20.44 0.63
N LYS A 183 5.93 -19.99 1.71
CA LYS A 183 6.09 -20.55 3.07
C LYS A 183 4.74 -20.48 3.77
N PHE A 184 4.31 -21.52 4.47
CA PHE A 184 2.97 -21.59 5.08
C PHE A 184 3.00 -22.22 6.49
N ASP A 185 4.16 -22.19 7.12
CA ASP A 185 4.50 -22.93 8.33
C ASP A 185 5.52 -22.18 9.18
#